data_AF-A0A368DXD1-F1
#
_entry.id   AF-A0A368DXD1-F1
#
_cell.length_a   1.000
_cell.length_b   1.000
_cell.length_c   1.000
_cell.angle_alpha   90.00
_cell.angle_beta   90.00
_cell.angle_gamma   90.00
#
_symmetry.space_group_name_H-M   'P 1'
#
loop_
_entity.id
_entity.type
_entity.pdbx_description
1 polymer ?
#
loop_
_entity_poly.entity_id
_entity_poly.type
_entity_poly.pdbx_seq_one_letter_code
_entity_poly.pdbx_strand_id
1 'polypeptide(L)'
;MTKAFDLIGVDGTSSGWVASIGSSKRRCLSSINFFENLDELLTNYPDSVVVIDMPIELNEKNYLRECDILAKRYLGKNFQSSIFIPPLKKVLKCNVYKEANSLSKKIAGKGLSKQSWHLKNKISEVQDLCKFSYKIYEGHPECSFKMLKNGPLDAKKKSVKGIFERLNLLKKAGLDPLSTSLNLQNSSAIKIDDVLDSMVLFITALRIVEGNHLCLEKTDITNKDDNGKIFI
;
A
#
# COMPACT_ATOMS: atom_id res chain seq x y z
N MET A 1 2.36 13.37 28.09
CA MET A 1 3.35 13.17 27.01
C MET A 1 2.91 11.98 26.18
N THR A 2 2.61 12.17 24.90
CA THR A 2 2.32 11.06 23.99
C THR A 2 3.56 10.19 23.84
N LYS A 3 3.44 8.87 24.10
CA LYS A 3 4.52 7.89 23.92
C LYS A 3 4.99 7.97 22.47
N ALA A 4 6.29 8.03 22.23
CA ALA A 4 6.82 7.96 20.86
C ALA A 4 6.60 6.53 20.34
N PHE A 5 6.09 6.41 19.13
CA PHE A 5 5.93 5.15 18.41
C PHE A 5 6.45 5.28 16.98
N ASP A 6 6.75 4.14 16.37
CA ASP A 6 7.28 4.08 15.02
C ASP A 6 6.18 4.26 13.97
N LEU A 7 6.56 4.88 12.86
CA LEU A 7 5.73 5.07 11.69
C LEU A 7 6.41 4.34 10.54
N ILE A 8 5.64 3.56 9.79
CA ILE A 8 6.21 2.66 8.79
C ILE A 8 5.38 2.73 7.51
N GLY A 9 6.04 2.98 6.39
CA GLY A 9 5.47 2.77 5.06
C GLY A 9 6.01 1.51 4.43
N VAL A 10 5.15 0.68 3.85
CA VAL A 10 5.52 -0.67 3.39
C VAL A 10 5.05 -0.91 1.96
N ASP A 11 5.96 -1.39 1.11
CA ASP A 11 5.61 -1.90 -0.22
C ASP A 11 6.12 -3.33 -0.46
N GLY A 12 5.40 -4.09 -1.28
CA GLY A 12 5.65 -5.51 -1.53
C GLY A 12 6.51 -5.76 -2.76
N THR A 13 7.55 -6.57 -2.60
CA THR A 13 8.41 -7.04 -3.73
C THR A 13 8.11 -8.49 -4.09
N SER A 14 8.81 -9.05 -5.08
CA SER A 14 8.65 -10.48 -5.38
C SER A 14 9.17 -11.42 -4.30
N SER A 15 10.03 -10.96 -3.39
CA SER A 15 10.70 -11.79 -2.37
C SER A 15 10.44 -11.37 -0.93
N GLY A 16 9.74 -10.25 -0.69
CA GLY A 16 9.51 -9.74 0.65
C GLY A 16 8.90 -8.35 0.65
N TRP A 17 9.30 -7.53 1.61
CA TRP A 17 8.71 -6.23 1.91
C TRP A 17 9.80 -5.19 2.11
N VAL A 18 9.62 -4.01 1.51
CA VAL A 18 10.46 -2.84 1.78
C VAL A 18 9.73 -1.98 2.80
N ALA A 19 10.38 -1.68 3.91
CA ALA A 19 9.82 -0.89 5.00
C ALA A 19 10.64 0.39 5.22
N SER A 20 10.00 1.53 4.99
CA SER A 20 10.51 2.87 5.33
C SER A 20 10.09 3.19 6.76
N ILE A 21 11.04 3.20 7.70
CA ILE A 21 10.79 3.26 9.15
C ILE A 21 11.29 4.59 9.72
N GLY A 22 10.46 5.23 10.54
CA GLY A 22 10.80 6.47 11.23
C GLY A 22 10.01 6.66 12.52
N SER A 23 10.18 7.81 13.16
CA SER A 23 9.56 8.08 14.47
C SER A 23 8.57 9.23 14.42
N SER A 24 7.40 9.03 15.05
CA SER A 24 6.39 10.08 15.26
C SER A 24 6.93 11.34 15.95
N LYS A 25 7.94 11.20 16.83
CA LYS A 25 8.52 12.34 17.55
C LYS A 25 9.42 13.21 16.67
N ARG A 26 10.25 12.58 15.82
CA ARG A 26 11.22 13.29 14.97
C ARG A 26 10.65 13.67 13.60
N ARG A 27 9.51 13.08 13.22
CA ARG A 27 8.87 13.28 11.91
C ARG A 27 9.82 13.02 10.74
N CYS A 28 10.80 12.15 10.96
CA CYS A 28 11.84 11.84 10.01
C CYS A 28 11.92 10.34 9.78
N LEU A 29 12.28 9.98 8.55
CA LEU A 29 12.67 8.63 8.19
C LEU A 29 14.04 8.34 8.84
N SER A 30 14.18 7.15 9.43
CA SER A 30 15.41 6.70 10.08
C SER A 30 16.16 5.68 9.22
N SER A 31 15.43 4.71 8.67
CA SER A 31 16.00 3.65 7.86
C SER A 31 15.01 3.11 6.84
N ILE A 32 15.54 2.45 5.81
CA ILE A 32 14.78 1.64 4.89
C ILE A 32 15.36 0.22 4.97
N ASN A 33 14.52 -0.72 5.36
CA ASN A 33 14.91 -2.09 5.64
C ASN A 33 14.13 -3.05 4.74
N PHE A 34 14.74 -4.18 4.41
CA PHE A 34 14.06 -5.30 3.77
C PHE A 34 13.68 -6.36 4.81
N PHE A 35 12.49 -6.93 4.65
CA PHE A 35 12.00 -8.06 5.45
C PHE A 35 11.46 -9.14 4.51
N GLU A 36 11.80 -10.40 4.74
CA GLU A 36 11.24 -11.50 3.94
C GLU A 36 9.75 -11.68 4.23
N ASN A 37 9.35 -11.49 5.50
CA ASN A 37 7.99 -11.67 5.98
C ASN A 37 7.49 -10.42 6.72
N LEU A 38 6.22 -10.09 6.55
CA LEU A 38 5.59 -8.95 7.21
C LEU A 38 5.44 -9.17 8.72
N ASP A 39 5.28 -10.42 9.16
CA ASP A 39 5.19 -10.78 10.58
C ASP A 39 6.47 -10.41 11.36
N GLU A 40 7.64 -10.59 10.74
CA GLU A 40 8.93 -10.20 11.31
C GLU A 40 8.98 -8.68 11.53
N LEU A 41 8.56 -7.90 10.53
CA LEU A 41 8.46 -6.45 10.66
C LEU A 41 7.53 -6.06 11.83
N LEU A 42 6.33 -6.62 11.89
CA LEU A 42 5.35 -6.23 12.91
C LEU A 42 5.76 -6.68 14.32
N THR A 43 6.45 -7.81 14.44
CA THR A 43 7.02 -8.28 15.72
C THR A 43 8.15 -7.36 16.19
N ASN A 44 8.96 -6.83 15.28
CA ASN A 44 10.01 -5.87 15.60
C ASN A 44 9.46 -4.48 15.96
N TYR A 45 8.28 -4.13 15.46
CA TYR A 45 7.64 -2.82 15.66
C TYR A 45 6.16 -2.92 16.09
N PRO A 46 5.84 -3.54 17.24
CA PRO A 46 4.47 -3.92 17.59
C PRO A 46 3.53 -2.73 17.89
N ASP A 47 4.08 -1.61 18.35
CA ASP A 47 3.33 -0.39 18.68
C ASP A 47 3.19 0.58 17.47
N SER A 48 3.73 0.21 16.30
CA SER A 48 3.85 1.11 15.14
C SER A 48 2.52 1.39 14.43
N VAL A 49 2.47 2.51 13.71
CA VAL A 49 1.45 2.78 12.70
C VAL A 49 2.03 2.45 11.34
N VAL A 50 1.43 1.46 10.66
CA VAL A 50 1.91 0.91 9.39
C VAL A 50 0.94 1.28 8.27
N VAL A 51 1.45 1.83 7.17
CA VAL A 51 0.68 2.02 5.93
C VAL A 51 1.28 1.14 4.84
N ILE A 52 0.44 0.34 4.16
CA ILE A 52 0.87 -0.69 3.20
C ILE A 52 0.08 -0.62 1.89
N ASP A 53 0.75 -0.79 0.74
CA ASP A 53 0.10 -0.89 -0.59
C ASP A 53 -0.45 -2.31 -0.83
N MET A 54 -1.36 -2.75 0.03
CA MET A 54 -2.01 -4.05 -0.11
C MET A 54 -3.46 -3.95 0.38
N PRO A 55 -4.43 -4.53 -0.35
CA PRO A 55 -5.81 -4.54 0.08
C PRO A 55 -5.95 -5.28 1.41
N ILE A 56 -6.52 -4.61 2.42
CA ILE A 56 -6.82 -5.23 3.71
C ILE A 56 -8.19 -5.90 3.65
N GLU A 57 -9.23 -5.11 3.37
CA GLU A 57 -10.59 -5.61 3.22
C GLU A 57 -10.86 -6.02 1.78
N LEU A 58 -11.41 -7.22 1.60
CA LEU A 58 -11.79 -7.78 0.30
C LEU A 58 -13.28 -8.07 0.27
N ASN A 59 -13.89 -7.75 -0.87
CA ASN A 59 -15.29 -8.06 -1.11
C ASN A 59 -15.53 -9.55 -1.30
N GLU A 60 -16.74 -9.99 -0.93
CA GLU A 60 -17.18 -11.35 -1.14
C GLU A 60 -17.94 -11.54 -2.45
N LYS A 61 -18.71 -10.53 -2.87
CA LYS A 61 -19.62 -10.64 -4.03
C LYS A 61 -19.29 -9.62 -5.12
N ASN A 62 -19.13 -8.35 -4.77
CA ASN A 62 -18.81 -7.32 -5.76
C ASN A 62 -17.30 -7.32 -6.08
N TYR A 63 -16.93 -7.44 -7.36
CA TYR A 63 -15.51 -7.42 -7.74
C TYR A 63 -14.85 -6.05 -7.60
N LEU A 64 -15.63 -4.96 -7.51
CA LEU A 64 -15.13 -3.60 -7.28
C LEU A 64 -15.38 -3.18 -5.84
N ARG A 65 -14.35 -2.65 -5.17
CA ARG A 65 -14.51 -1.90 -3.92
C ARG A 65 -14.71 -0.42 -4.23
N GLU A 66 -15.55 0.26 -3.46
CA GLU A 66 -15.77 1.70 -3.65
C GLU A 66 -14.48 2.49 -3.43
N CYS A 67 -13.62 2.09 -2.48
CA CYS A 67 -12.31 2.72 -2.28
C CYS A 67 -11.44 2.68 -3.55
N ASP A 68 -11.45 1.58 -4.31
CA ASP A 68 -10.71 1.44 -5.57
C ASP A 68 -11.27 2.37 -6.65
N ILE A 69 -12.61 2.52 -6.71
CA ILE A 69 -13.29 3.44 -7.64
C ILE A 69 -12.94 4.88 -7.30
N LEU A 70 -13.01 5.25 -6.02
CA LEU A 70 -12.66 6.57 -5.52
C LEU A 70 -11.18 6.87 -5.77
N ALA A 71 -10.28 5.92 -5.57
CA ALA A 71 -8.86 6.09 -5.87
C ALA A 71 -8.59 6.29 -7.37
N LYS A 72 -9.28 5.55 -8.25
CA LYS A 72 -9.22 5.79 -9.70
C LYS A 72 -9.71 7.20 -10.08
N ARG A 73 -10.83 7.64 -9.49
CA ARG A 73 -11.36 9.00 -9.71
C ARG A 73 -10.37 10.04 -9.19
N TYR A 74 -9.83 9.84 -8.00
CA TYR A 74 -8.85 10.72 -7.36
C TYR A 74 -7.60 10.87 -8.22
N LEU A 75 -7.04 9.79 -8.76
CA LEU A 75 -5.85 9.86 -9.63
C LEU A 75 -6.12 10.57 -10.96
N GLY A 76 -7.29 10.34 -11.55
CA GLY A 76 -7.66 10.86 -12.86
C GLY A 76 -7.24 9.93 -14.02
N LYS A 77 -7.79 10.20 -15.21
CA LYS A 77 -7.78 9.29 -16.39
C LYS A 77 -6.39 8.73 -16.73
N ASN A 78 -5.35 9.55 -16.66
CA ASN A 78 -4.01 9.13 -17.04
C ASN A 78 -3.40 8.09 -16.09
N PHE A 79 -3.88 7.96 -14.86
CA PHE A 79 -3.28 7.12 -13.82
C PHE A 79 -4.21 6.03 -13.27
N GLN A 80 -5.47 5.93 -13.71
CA GLN A 80 -6.42 4.92 -13.20
C GLN A 80 -5.96 3.47 -13.33
N SER A 81 -5.04 3.19 -14.25
CA SER A 81 -4.45 1.87 -14.47
C SER A 81 -3.47 1.44 -13.39
N SER A 82 -3.01 2.34 -12.51
CA SER A 82 -2.15 1.97 -11.38
C SER A 82 -2.94 1.29 -10.26
N ILE A 83 -4.24 1.58 -10.15
CA ILE A 83 -5.15 0.89 -9.23
C ILE A 83 -5.52 -0.45 -9.85
N PHE A 84 -4.92 -1.53 -9.33
CA PHE A 84 -5.38 -2.88 -9.66
C PHE A 84 -6.68 -3.19 -8.92
N ILE A 85 -7.46 -4.12 -9.46
CA ILE A 85 -8.67 -4.61 -8.78
C ILE A 85 -8.28 -5.84 -7.98
N PRO A 86 -8.50 -5.87 -6.66
CA PRO A 86 -8.09 -6.99 -5.82
C PRO A 86 -8.99 -8.22 -6.02
N PRO A 87 -8.53 -9.42 -5.60
CA PRO A 87 -9.33 -10.63 -5.76
C PRO A 87 -10.52 -10.60 -4.81
N LEU A 88 -11.59 -11.33 -5.14
CA LEU A 88 -12.63 -11.61 -4.15
C LEU A 88 -12.05 -12.44 -3.00
N LYS A 89 -12.55 -12.26 -1.78
CA LYS A 89 -12.08 -12.97 -0.59
C LYS A 89 -12.06 -14.51 -0.78
N LYS A 90 -13.07 -15.05 -1.46
CA LYS A 90 -13.17 -16.50 -1.74
C LYS A 90 -12.08 -17.02 -2.68
N VAL A 91 -11.54 -16.17 -3.56
CA VAL A 91 -10.49 -16.52 -4.52
C VAL A 91 -9.15 -16.80 -3.82
N LEU A 92 -8.91 -16.23 -2.63
CA LEU A 92 -7.71 -16.50 -1.84
C LEU A 92 -7.60 -17.98 -1.40
N LYS A 93 -8.69 -18.75 -1.46
CA LYS A 93 -8.68 -20.18 -1.11
C LYS A 93 -8.32 -21.10 -2.29
N CYS A 94 -8.31 -20.59 -3.52
CA CYS A 94 -8.00 -21.40 -4.70
C CYS A 94 -6.49 -21.64 -4.84
N ASN A 95 -6.10 -22.80 -5.34
CA ASN A 95 -4.68 -23.16 -5.51
C ASN A 95 -4.15 -22.87 -6.92
N VAL A 96 -5.03 -22.84 -7.92
CA VAL A 96 -4.64 -22.62 -9.32
C VAL A 96 -5.43 -21.49 -9.97
N TYR A 97 -4.76 -20.72 -10.83
CA TYR A 97 -5.34 -19.54 -11.49
C TYR A 97 -6.62 -19.85 -12.29
N LYS A 98 -6.68 -21.01 -12.95
CA LYS A 98 -7.84 -21.38 -13.78
C LYS A 98 -9.11 -21.52 -12.93
N GLU A 99 -9.00 -22.15 -11.77
CA GLU A 99 -10.09 -22.30 -10.80
C GLU A 99 -10.49 -20.94 -10.22
N ALA A 100 -9.51 -20.18 -9.74
CA ALA A 100 -9.67 -18.84 -9.19
C ALA A 100 -10.40 -17.88 -10.14
N ASN A 101 -9.99 -17.87 -11.41
CA ASN A 101 -10.60 -17.04 -12.45
C ASN A 101 -12.02 -17.51 -12.78
N SER A 102 -12.27 -18.82 -12.82
CA SER A 102 -13.62 -19.38 -13.01
C SER A 102 -14.55 -18.99 -11.87
N LEU A 103 -14.07 -19.09 -10.62
CA LEU A 103 -14.81 -18.71 -9.43
C LEU A 103 -15.15 -17.20 -9.41
N SER A 104 -14.18 -16.35 -9.75
CA SER A 104 -14.39 -14.91 -9.86
C SER A 104 -15.49 -14.58 -10.86
N LYS A 105 -15.46 -15.19 -12.06
CA LYS A 105 -16.51 -15.01 -13.08
C LYS A 105 -17.87 -15.48 -12.59
N LYS A 106 -17.92 -16.62 -11.88
CA LYS A 106 -19.16 -17.19 -11.34
C LYS A 106 -19.80 -16.28 -10.29
N ILE A 107 -19.00 -15.68 -9.41
CA ILE A 107 -19.52 -14.85 -8.30
C ILE A 107 -19.89 -13.44 -8.78
N ALA A 108 -19.02 -12.80 -9.55
CA ALA A 108 -19.11 -11.36 -9.81
C ALA A 108 -19.20 -11.00 -11.30
N GLY A 109 -19.30 -11.99 -12.20
CA GLY A 109 -19.36 -11.77 -13.65
C GLY A 109 -18.04 -11.31 -14.28
N LYS A 110 -16.97 -11.11 -13.48
CA LYS A 110 -15.68 -10.60 -13.95
C LYS A 110 -14.54 -11.57 -13.66
N GLY A 111 -13.64 -11.71 -14.62
CA GLY A 111 -12.43 -12.52 -14.47
C GLY A 111 -11.39 -11.90 -13.54
N LEU A 112 -10.55 -12.76 -12.97
CA LEU A 112 -9.42 -12.39 -12.13
C LEU A 112 -8.23 -11.98 -13.00
N SER A 113 -7.55 -10.88 -12.66
CA SER A 113 -6.32 -10.49 -13.36
C SER A 113 -5.12 -11.32 -12.90
N LYS A 114 -4.11 -11.51 -13.78
CA LYS A 114 -2.86 -12.17 -13.39
C LYS A 114 -2.10 -11.42 -12.29
N GLN A 115 -2.14 -10.09 -12.32
CA GLN A 115 -1.52 -9.26 -11.29
C GLN A 115 -2.15 -9.53 -9.91
N SER A 116 -3.48 -9.49 -9.84
CA SER A 116 -4.22 -9.80 -8.61
C SER A 116 -3.94 -11.23 -8.12
N TRP A 117 -3.84 -12.20 -9.03
CA TRP A 117 -3.46 -13.58 -8.69
C TRP A 117 -2.04 -13.69 -8.14
N HIS A 118 -1.06 -13.00 -8.72
CA HIS A 118 0.33 -13.06 -8.23
C HIS A 118 0.49 -12.40 -6.85
N LEU A 119 -0.36 -11.43 -6.51
CA LEU A 119 -0.37 -10.79 -5.19
C LEU A 119 -1.13 -11.59 -4.12
N LYS A 120 -1.84 -12.66 -4.50
CA LYS A 120 -2.69 -13.46 -3.61
C LYS A 120 -2.02 -13.79 -2.27
N ASN A 121 -0.78 -14.29 -2.30
CA ASN A 121 -0.10 -14.73 -1.07
C ASN A 121 0.22 -13.55 -0.14
N LYS A 122 0.64 -12.41 -0.69
CA LYS A 122 0.88 -11.19 0.09
C LYS A 122 -0.40 -10.60 0.67
N ILE A 123 -1.49 -10.65 -0.10
CA ILE A 123 -2.81 -10.23 0.38
C ILE A 123 -3.26 -11.12 1.55
N SER A 124 -3.10 -12.45 1.42
CA SER A 124 -3.40 -13.38 2.52
C SER A 124 -2.56 -13.10 3.77
N GLU A 125 -1.25 -12.87 3.61
CA GLU A 125 -0.34 -12.52 4.69
C GLU A 125 -0.80 -11.26 5.45
N VAL A 126 -1.14 -10.19 4.73
CA VAL A 126 -1.68 -8.95 5.32
C VAL A 126 -2.99 -9.21 6.06
N GLN A 127 -3.93 -9.95 5.46
CA GLN A 127 -5.22 -10.26 6.09
C GLN A 127 -5.09 -11.09 7.36
N ASP A 128 -4.15 -12.04 7.39
CA ASP A 128 -3.90 -12.85 8.57
C ASP A 128 -3.31 -12.01 9.71
N LEU A 129 -2.42 -11.06 9.39
CA LEU A 129 -1.80 -10.17 10.38
C LEU A 129 -2.77 -9.08 10.89
N CYS A 130 -3.73 -8.64 10.08
CA CYS A 130 -4.77 -7.69 10.50
C CYS A 130 -5.77 -8.28 11.52
N LYS A 131 -5.71 -9.59 11.81
CA LYS A 131 -6.51 -10.22 12.88
C LYS A 131 -5.94 -9.95 14.27
N PHE A 132 -4.69 -9.52 14.36
CA PHE A 132 -4.04 -9.10 15.61
C PHE A 132 -4.24 -7.60 15.85
N SER A 133 -3.82 -7.12 17.01
CA SER A 133 -3.98 -5.71 17.42
C SER A 133 -2.99 -4.72 16.76
N TYR A 134 -2.46 -5.06 15.58
CA TYR A 134 -1.55 -4.18 14.84
C TYR A 134 -2.31 -3.04 14.16
N LYS A 135 -1.71 -1.84 14.13
CA LYS A 135 -2.30 -0.66 13.46
C LYS A 135 -1.84 -0.60 12.00
N ILE A 136 -2.47 -1.42 11.17
CA ILE A 136 -2.17 -1.51 9.73
C ILE A 136 -3.27 -0.80 8.95
N TYR A 137 -2.86 0.08 8.04
CA TYR A 137 -3.73 0.87 7.18
C TYR A 137 -3.38 0.61 5.72
N GLU A 138 -4.40 0.41 4.89
CA GLU A 138 -4.24 0.30 3.44
C GLU A 138 -3.98 1.70 2.86
N GLY A 139 -2.89 1.86 2.12
CA GLY A 139 -2.56 3.10 1.42
C GLY A 139 -2.32 2.84 -0.07
N HIS A 140 -2.15 3.90 -0.86
CA HIS A 140 -1.83 3.74 -2.29
C HIS A 140 -0.79 4.77 -2.75
N PRO A 141 0.42 4.34 -3.16
CA PRO A 141 1.56 5.23 -3.40
C PRO A 141 1.28 6.35 -4.40
N GLU A 142 0.68 6.08 -5.55
CA GLU A 142 0.41 7.12 -6.55
C GLU A 142 -0.60 8.16 -6.04
N CYS A 143 -1.56 7.75 -5.20
CA CYS A 143 -2.51 8.68 -4.60
C CYS A 143 -1.80 9.55 -3.55
N SER A 144 -0.98 8.94 -2.70
CA SER A 144 -0.16 9.64 -1.71
C SER A 144 0.84 10.61 -2.36
N PHE A 145 1.44 10.25 -3.50
CA PHE A 145 2.31 11.12 -4.30
C PHE A 145 1.53 12.29 -4.93
N LYS A 146 0.35 12.02 -5.48
CA LYS A 146 -0.53 13.08 -6.01
C LYS A 146 -0.93 14.08 -4.92
N MET A 147 -1.26 13.58 -3.72
CA MET A 147 -1.54 14.42 -2.57
C MET A 147 -0.30 15.21 -2.13
N LEU A 148 0.87 14.57 -2.09
CA LEU A 148 2.14 15.23 -1.75
C LEU A 148 2.52 16.34 -2.75
N LYS A 149 2.27 16.12 -4.04
CA LYS A 149 2.49 17.11 -5.09
C LYS A 149 1.44 18.24 -5.06
N ASN A 150 0.30 18.03 -4.41
CA ASN A 150 -0.89 18.87 -4.52
C ASN A 150 -1.34 19.06 -5.99
N GLY A 151 -1.27 17.99 -6.78
CA GLY A 151 -1.53 18.06 -8.23
C GLY A 151 -1.21 16.75 -8.96
N PRO A 152 -1.61 16.61 -10.24
CA PRO A 152 -1.38 15.40 -11.02
C PRO A 152 0.11 15.12 -11.21
N LEU A 153 0.50 13.84 -11.23
CA LEU A 153 1.85 13.41 -11.58
C LEU A 153 2.09 13.58 -13.09
N ASP A 154 3.33 13.93 -13.45
CA ASP A 154 3.72 14.24 -14.83
C ASP A 154 4.10 12.98 -15.61
N ALA A 155 4.56 11.94 -14.90
CA ALA A 155 5.02 10.71 -15.53
C ALA A 155 4.74 9.45 -14.69
N LYS A 156 4.66 8.32 -15.39
CA LYS A 156 4.49 6.98 -14.79
C LYS A 156 5.70 6.59 -13.95
N LYS A 157 5.49 5.91 -12.83
CA LYS A 157 6.55 5.53 -11.86
C LYS A 157 7.72 4.76 -12.45
N LYS A 158 7.49 3.97 -13.51
CA LYS A 158 8.53 3.17 -14.18
C LYS A 158 9.36 3.94 -15.21
N SER A 159 8.99 5.18 -15.55
CA SER A 159 9.77 6.01 -16.46
C SER A 159 10.86 6.75 -15.69
N VAL A 160 11.97 7.06 -16.37
CA VAL A 160 13.07 7.87 -15.78
C VAL A 160 12.52 9.18 -15.21
N LYS A 161 11.71 9.91 -16.00
CA LYS A 161 11.07 11.16 -15.54
C LYS A 161 10.20 10.95 -14.28
N GLY A 162 9.46 9.85 -14.21
CA GLY A 162 8.60 9.54 -13.06
C GLY A 162 9.38 9.18 -11.80
N ILE A 163 10.53 8.52 -11.92
CA ILE A 163 11.44 8.25 -10.81
C ILE A 163 11.99 9.56 -10.25
N PHE A 164 12.54 10.42 -11.12
CA PHE A 164 13.08 11.73 -10.70
C PHE A 164 11.99 12.65 -10.12
N GLU A 165 10.77 12.61 -10.66
CA GLU A 165 9.62 13.34 -10.10
C GLU A 165 9.36 12.93 -8.65
N ARG A 166 9.25 11.61 -8.38
CA ARG A 166 8.99 11.08 -7.03
C ARG A 166 10.14 11.36 -6.06
N LEU A 167 11.38 11.19 -6.50
CA LEU A 167 12.57 11.57 -5.73
C LEU A 167 12.54 13.05 -5.31
N ASN A 168 12.23 13.95 -6.25
CA ASN A 168 12.15 15.37 -5.95
C ASN A 168 11.02 15.71 -4.98
N LEU A 169 9.86 15.05 -5.11
CA LEU A 169 8.74 15.22 -4.18
C LEU A 169 9.11 14.76 -2.76
N LEU A 170 9.73 13.58 -2.62
CA LEU A 170 10.17 13.06 -1.32
C LEU A 170 11.24 13.96 -0.70
N LYS A 171 12.22 14.42 -1.49
CA LYS A 171 13.27 15.33 -1.02
C LYS A 171 12.70 16.65 -0.52
N LYS A 172 11.72 17.24 -1.22
CA LYS A 172 11.00 18.44 -0.77
C LYS A 172 10.21 18.21 0.53
N ALA A 173 9.76 16.98 0.77
CA ALA A 173 9.13 16.56 2.01
C ALA A 173 10.13 16.24 3.14
N GLY A 174 11.43 16.43 2.91
CA GLY A 174 12.48 16.13 3.89
C GLY A 174 12.91 14.65 3.93
N LEU A 175 12.48 13.84 2.95
CA LEU A 175 12.84 12.43 2.86
C LEU A 175 13.78 12.20 1.66
N ASP A 176 15.08 12.38 1.88
CA ASP A 176 16.09 12.05 0.86
C ASP A 176 16.59 10.61 1.08
N PRO A 177 16.30 9.66 0.15
CA PRO A 177 16.74 8.27 0.30
C PRO A 177 18.26 8.13 0.41
N LEU A 178 19.03 9.05 -0.19
CA LEU A 178 20.50 9.02 -0.16
C LEU A 178 21.07 9.41 1.22
N SER A 179 20.28 10.11 2.03
CA SER A 179 20.65 10.48 3.40
C SER A 179 20.13 9.49 4.46
N THR A 180 19.41 8.46 4.02
CA THR A 180 18.75 7.48 4.89
C THR A 180 19.58 6.20 4.97
N SER A 181 19.62 5.56 6.14
CA SER A 181 20.28 4.25 6.29
C SER A 181 19.53 3.18 5.47
N LEU A 182 20.23 2.53 4.54
CA LEU A 182 19.67 1.48 3.67
C LEU A 182 20.18 0.10 4.11
N ASN A 183 19.31 -0.72 4.70
CA ASN A 183 19.60 -2.08 5.11
C ASN A 183 18.87 -3.09 4.21
N LEU A 184 19.29 -3.14 2.94
CA LEU A 184 18.66 -3.94 1.89
C LEU A 184 19.51 -5.16 1.51
N GLN A 185 20.09 -5.87 2.50
CA GLN A 185 20.94 -7.03 2.21
C GLN A 185 20.16 -8.08 1.38
N ASN A 186 20.84 -8.73 0.42
CA ASN A 186 20.30 -9.78 -0.47
C ASN A 186 19.17 -9.35 -1.44
N SER A 187 19.02 -8.06 -1.73
CA SER A 187 17.80 -7.56 -2.36
C SER A 187 17.86 -7.32 -3.88
N SER A 188 18.39 -8.27 -4.67
CA SER A 188 18.38 -8.14 -6.15
C SER A 188 16.96 -7.99 -6.74
N ALA A 189 15.94 -8.36 -5.96
CA ALA A 189 14.53 -8.25 -6.31
C ALA A 189 13.88 -6.88 -6.00
N ILE A 190 14.52 -6.01 -5.20
CA ILE A 190 13.97 -4.69 -4.87
C ILE A 190 14.18 -3.74 -6.04
N LYS A 191 13.09 -3.11 -6.48
CA LYS A 191 13.16 -2.04 -7.47
C LYS A 191 13.15 -0.69 -6.78
N ILE A 192 13.64 0.31 -7.50
CA ILE A 192 13.63 1.69 -7.02
C ILE A 192 12.21 2.18 -6.77
N ASP A 193 11.21 1.77 -7.57
CA ASP A 193 9.82 2.14 -7.31
C ASP A 193 9.30 1.56 -5.99
N ASP A 194 9.67 0.33 -5.62
CA ASP A 194 9.28 -0.27 -4.34
C ASP A 194 9.80 0.55 -3.13
N VAL A 195 11.03 1.07 -3.24
CA VAL A 195 11.61 1.96 -2.21
C VAL A 195 10.83 3.27 -2.13
N LEU A 196 10.63 3.96 -3.26
CA LEU A 196 9.94 5.25 -3.30
C LEU A 196 8.48 5.14 -2.84
N ASP A 197 7.82 4.03 -3.19
CA ASP A 197 6.46 3.74 -2.79
C ASP A 197 6.38 3.53 -1.27
N SER A 198 7.29 2.75 -0.67
CA SER A 198 7.36 2.62 0.80
C SER A 198 7.58 3.98 1.50
N MET A 199 8.40 4.87 0.92
CA MET A 199 8.68 6.18 1.52
C MET A 199 7.48 7.13 1.49
N VAL A 200 6.68 7.13 0.42
CA VAL A 200 5.47 7.98 0.38
C VAL A 200 4.36 7.42 1.27
N LEU A 201 4.32 6.11 1.49
CA LEU A 201 3.43 5.50 2.48
C LEU A 201 3.86 5.84 3.92
N PHE A 202 5.15 6.02 4.18
CA PHE A 202 5.62 6.56 5.46
C PHE A 202 5.09 7.99 5.69
N ILE A 203 5.07 8.84 4.65
CA ILE A 203 4.42 10.16 4.72
C ILE A 203 2.92 10.02 5.01
N THR A 204 2.27 9.00 4.46
CA THR A 204 0.86 8.72 4.75
C THR A 204 0.66 8.32 6.22
N ALA A 205 1.57 7.51 6.79
CA ALA A 205 1.54 7.17 8.22
C ALA A 205 1.67 8.43 9.11
N LEU A 206 2.54 9.37 8.73
CA LEU A 206 2.64 10.69 9.37
C LEU A 206 1.30 11.46 9.32
N ARG A 207 0.67 11.53 8.14
CA ARG A 207 -0.63 12.18 7.94
C ARG A 207 -1.72 11.57 8.82
N ILE A 208 -1.76 10.24 8.96
CA ILE A 208 -2.73 9.54 9.81
C ILE A 208 -2.60 10.00 11.26
N VAL A 209 -1.38 10.00 11.80
CA VAL A 209 -1.11 10.38 13.19
C VAL A 209 -1.37 11.85 13.47
N GLU A 210 -1.18 12.70 12.47
CA GLU A 210 -1.46 14.14 12.56
C GLU A 210 -2.93 14.51 12.36
N GLY A 211 -3.76 13.58 11.88
CA GLY A 211 -5.12 13.87 11.46
C GLY A 211 -5.21 14.63 10.11
N ASN A 212 -4.12 14.67 9.34
CA ASN A 212 -4.01 15.38 8.06
C ASN A 212 -4.08 14.42 6.85
N HIS A 213 -4.91 13.38 6.93
CA HIS A 213 -5.08 12.37 5.88
C HIS A 213 -6.43 12.48 5.19
N LEU A 214 -6.52 11.96 3.97
CA LEU A 214 -7.81 11.68 3.32
C LEU A 214 -8.06 10.17 3.34
N CYS A 215 -9.27 9.77 3.73
CA CYS A 215 -9.73 8.40 3.65
C CYS A 215 -10.67 8.24 2.45
N LEU A 216 -10.30 7.40 1.49
CA LEU A 216 -11.13 7.03 0.35
C LEU A 216 -11.95 5.79 0.73
N GLU A 217 -13.20 6.00 1.14
CA GLU A 217 -14.11 4.95 1.58
C GLU A 217 -15.56 5.23 1.16
N LYS A 218 -16.43 4.22 1.22
CA LYS A 218 -17.87 4.43 1.02
C LYS A 218 -18.44 5.31 2.14
N THR A 219 -19.38 6.18 1.81
CA THR A 219 -20.04 7.05 2.79
C THR A 219 -21.27 6.40 3.44
N ASP A 220 -21.87 5.39 2.81
CA ASP A 220 -23.10 4.74 3.27
C ASP A 220 -22.85 3.31 3.80
N ILE A 221 -23.31 3.01 5.02
CA ILE A 221 -23.03 1.76 5.75
C ILE A 221 -24.07 0.65 5.45
N THR A 222 -24.94 0.84 4.45
CA THR A 222 -26.11 -0.04 4.23
C THR A 222 -25.76 -1.46 3.77
N ASN A 223 -24.56 -1.68 3.23
CA ASN A 223 -24.07 -2.98 2.78
C ASN A 223 -22.90 -3.48 3.66
N LYS A 224 -22.98 -4.74 4.12
CA LYS A 224 -21.89 -5.39 4.88
C LYS A 224 -20.70 -5.81 4.00
N ASP A 225 -20.89 -5.90 2.69
CA ASP A 225 -19.81 -6.01 1.69
C ASP A 225 -19.25 -4.59 1.42
N ASP A 226 -18.00 -4.47 0.95
CA ASP A 226 -17.37 -3.19 0.59
C ASP A 226 -16.92 -2.29 1.75
N ASN A 227 -16.10 -2.82 2.67
CA ASN A 227 -15.56 -2.05 3.81
C ASN A 227 -14.13 -1.56 3.57
N GLY A 228 -13.65 -1.60 2.32
CA GLY A 228 -12.32 -1.14 1.94
C GLY A 228 -12.14 0.36 2.20
N LYS A 229 -10.94 0.71 2.66
CA LYS A 229 -10.52 2.09 2.92
C LYS A 229 -9.11 2.27 2.40
N ILE A 230 -8.85 3.35 1.67
CA ILE A 230 -7.49 3.72 1.25
C ILE A 230 -7.14 5.06 1.88
N PHE A 231 -6.09 5.08 2.69
CA PHE A 231 -5.56 6.27 3.36
C PHE A 231 -4.48 6.91 2.49
N ILE A 232 -4.55 8.24 2.31
CA ILE A 232 -3.57 9.02 1.52
C ILE A 232 -3.20 10.32 2.21
#